data_AF-A0A1H8GV04-F1
#
_entry.id   AF-A0A1H8GV04-F1
#
_cell.length_a   1.000
_cell.length_b   1.000
_cell.length_c   1.000
_cell.angle_alpha   90.00
_cell.angle_beta   90.00
_cell.angle_gamma   90.00
#
_symmetry.space_group_name_H-M   'P 1'
#
loop_
_entity.id
_entity.type
_entity.pdbx_description
1 polymer ?
#
loop_
_entity_poly.entity_id
_entity_poly.type
_entity_poly.pdbx_seq_one_letter_code
_entity_poly.pdbx_strand_id
1 'polypeptide(L)'
;MSSQNSFAAARAFALVLFLALSGFLASSGPASALTAAATVRDANSIQLGDVTYRLDGVDAPELDQVCIDDHADPWTCGIEARDQLAKLINKRSVGCDDVGPEKNFGKRHRAICTAEGDKTSLNEQLVKLGYAIAREPIKANVKPAAGEAKSASAGIWKGCFVAPQEFRTGKKDGTLLGAACRPDRDKEIRGVLFPEDLTMPPSCAIKGKLAVRARVTGNIGIYHLRGCPSYPATTKPDRWFCSEDDAQASGFRRAYNCRRPK
;
A
#
# COMPACT_ATOMS: atom_id res chain seq x y z
N MET A 1 -67.12 -54.70 46.30
CA MET A 1 -66.32 -53.46 46.40
C MET A 1 -64.84 -53.84 46.27
N SER A 2 -64.01 -53.31 45.40
CA SER A 2 -64.15 -52.64 44.10
C SER A 2 -62.73 -52.54 43.54
N SER A 3 -62.62 -52.42 42.21
CA SER A 3 -61.42 -52.04 41.46
C SER A 3 -60.43 -53.13 41.03
N GLN A 4 -60.60 -53.49 39.75
CA GLN A 4 -59.65 -53.41 38.63
C GLN A 4 -58.35 -54.25 38.57
N ASN A 5 -58.01 -54.46 37.28
CA ASN A 5 -56.73 -54.86 36.67
C ASN A 5 -56.48 -56.36 36.55
N SER A 6 -55.87 -56.89 35.49
CA SER A 6 -55.46 -56.35 34.19
C SER A 6 -55.12 -57.53 33.26
N PHE A 7 -55.04 -57.19 31.97
CA PHE A 7 -54.56 -57.91 30.80
C PHE A 7 -53.28 -58.76 30.92
N ALA A 8 -53.19 -59.79 30.06
CA ALA A 8 -52.01 -60.07 29.23
C ALA A 8 -52.38 -60.94 27.99
N ALA A 9 -51.81 -60.63 26.82
CA ALA A 9 -51.75 -61.52 25.66
C ALA A 9 -50.52 -61.19 24.79
N ALA A 10 -50.02 -62.18 24.06
CA ALA A 10 -48.63 -62.30 23.61
C ALA A 10 -48.42 -62.22 22.07
N ARG A 11 -47.23 -61.70 21.71
CA ARG A 11 -46.28 -62.06 20.62
C ARG A 11 -46.71 -62.08 19.13
N ALA A 12 -45.95 -61.37 18.27
CA ALA A 12 -45.20 -61.92 17.12
C ALA A 12 -44.42 -60.84 16.31
N PHE A 13 -43.37 -61.30 15.60
CA PHE A 13 -42.33 -60.61 14.81
C PHE A 13 -42.80 -59.71 13.62
N ALA A 14 -42.10 -58.59 13.36
CA ALA A 14 -41.79 -58.09 12.01
C ALA A 14 -40.66 -57.03 12.03
N LEU A 15 -39.66 -57.19 11.14
CA LEU A 15 -38.61 -56.21 10.83
C LEU A 15 -39.22 -54.97 10.15
N VAL A 16 -38.88 -53.76 10.62
CA VAL A 16 -38.92 -52.54 9.80
C VAL A 16 -37.67 -51.70 10.09
N LEU A 17 -36.87 -51.52 9.03
CA LEU A 17 -35.69 -50.68 8.94
C LEU A 17 -36.13 -49.20 8.88
N PHE A 18 -35.83 -48.39 9.90
CA PHE A 18 -35.98 -46.94 9.85
C PHE A 18 -34.62 -46.26 10.03
N LEU A 19 -34.09 -45.73 8.91
CA LEU A 19 -32.98 -44.78 8.87
C LEU A 19 -33.39 -43.48 9.60
N ALA A 20 -32.81 -43.21 10.76
CA ALA A 20 -32.89 -41.90 11.41
C ALA A 20 -31.74 -41.00 10.90
N LEU A 21 -32.03 -40.24 9.84
CA LEU A 21 -31.18 -39.17 9.33
C LEU A 21 -31.20 -38.00 10.33
N SER A 22 -30.29 -38.03 11.30
CA SER A 22 -30.14 -36.94 12.28
C SER A 22 -29.37 -35.79 11.61
N GLY A 23 -30.12 -34.80 11.12
CA GLY A 23 -29.57 -33.55 10.59
C GLY A 23 -28.89 -32.73 11.67
N PHE A 24 -27.55 -32.76 11.70
CA PHE A 24 -26.75 -31.77 12.40
C PHE A 24 -26.68 -30.51 11.53
N LEU A 25 -27.60 -29.57 11.76
CA LEU A 25 -27.48 -28.20 11.27
C LEU A 25 -26.35 -27.51 12.05
N ALA A 26 -25.13 -27.58 11.51
CA ALA A 26 -24.05 -26.74 11.96
C ALA A 26 -24.36 -25.28 11.55
N SER A 27 -24.90 -24.50 12.47
CA SER A 27 -25.02 -23.06 12.31
C SER A 27 -23.63 -22.45 12.30
N SER A 28 -23.07 -22.24 11.11
CA SER A 28 -21.94 -21.35 10.89
C SER A 28 -22.39 -19.92 11.16
N GLY A 29 -22.21 -19.46 12.40
CA GLY A 29 -22.32 -18.04 12.72
C GLY A 29 -21.32 -17.23 11.88
N PRO A 30 -21.60 -15.95 11.57
CA PRO A 30 -20.66 -15.13 10.84
C PRO A 30 -19.36 -15.07 11.64
N ALA A 31 -18.26 -15.50 11.03
CA ALA A 31 -16.94 -15.24 11.56
C ALA A 31 -16.84 -13.74 11.78
N SER A 32 -16.59 -13.30 13.01
CA SER A 32 -16.26 -11.92 13.29
C SER A 32 -14.98 -11.61 12.52
N ALA A 33 -15.13 -11.01 11.34
CA ALA A 33 -14.01 -10.46 10.61
C ALA A 33 -13.34 -9.48 11.58
N LEU A 34 -12.10 -9.78 11.94
CA LEU A 34 -11.28 -8.88 12.74
C LEU A 34 -11.13 -7.60 11.91
N THR A 35 -11.96 -6.59 12.17
CA THR A 35 -11.93 -5.30 11.50
C THR A 35 -10.71 -4.53 12.01
N ALA A 36 -9.53 -4.97 11.58
CA ALA A 36 -8.32 -4.20 11.78
C ALA A 36 -8.48 -2.89 10.98
N ALA A 37 -8.42 -1.76 11.69
CA ALA A 37 -8.52 -0.45 11.06
C ALA A 37 -7.38 -0.28 10.04
N ALA A 38 -7.71 0.24 8.86
CA ALA A 38 -6.74 0.48 7.82
C ALA A 38 -5.74 1.56 8.24
N THR A 39 -4.45 1.23 8.18
CA THR A 39 -3.36 2.19 8.42
C THR A 39 -2.74 2.60 7.08
N VAL A 40 -2.70 3.91 6.84
CA VAL A 40 -2.11 4.50 5.63
C VAL A 40 -0.80 5.19 6.01
N ARG A 41 0.32 4.63 5.55
CA ARG A 41 1.66 5.20 5.78
C ARG A 41 2.14 6.01 4.59
N ASP A 42 1.83 5.54 3.39
CA ASP A 42 2.10 6.18 2.10
C ASP A 42 0.86 6.08 1.19
N ALA A 43 0.99 6.53 -0.06
CA ALA A 43 -0.07 6.46 -1.07
C ALA A 43 0.03 5.21 -1.98
N ASN A 44 0.95 4.30 -1.69
CA ASN A 44 1.19 3.09 -2.48
C ASN A 44 0.62 1.83 -1.80
N SER A 45 0.33 1.89 -0.50
CA SER A 45 -0.02 0.72 0.29
C SER A 45 -1.01 1.02 1.42
N ILE A 46 -1.72 -0.04 1.82
CA ILE A 46 -2.63 -0.04 2.97
C ILE A 46 -2.23 -1.20 3.87
N GLN A 47 -2.06 -0.91 5.17
CA GLN A 47 -1.81 -1.93 6.19
C GLN A 47 -3.12 -2.31 6.88
N LEU A 48 -3.47 -3.58 6.84
CA LEU A 48 -4.62 -4.20 7.53
C LEU A 48 -4.08 -5.21 8.55
N GLY A 49 -4.05 -4.81 9.82
CA GLY A 49 -3.38 -5.59 10.88
C GLY A 49 -1.89 -5.75 10.58
N ASP A 50 -1.43 -7.00 10.51
CA ASP A 50 -0.03 -7.33 10.22
C ASP A 50 0.29 -7.45 8.72
N VAL A 51 -0.72 -7.36 7.86
CA VAL A 51 -0.56 -7.50 6.41
C VAL A 51 -0.51 -6.11 5.75
N THR A 52 0.50 -5.89 4.92
CA THR A 52 0.59 -4.68 4.09
C THR A 52 0.32 -5.02 2.63
N TYR A 53 -0.74 -4.45 2.08
CA TYR A 53 -1.12 -4.59 0.68
C TYR A 53 -0.62 -3.40 -0.12
N ARG A 54 0.08 -3.66 -1.22
CA ARG A 54 0.36 -2.63 -2.22
C ARG A 54 -0.87 -2.47 -3.11
N LEU A 55 -1.26 -1.24 -3.41
CA LEU A 55 -2.35 -0.96 -4.34
C LEU A 55 -1.93 -1.40 -5.76
N ASP A 56 -2.62 -2.40 -6.31
CA ASP A 56 -2.42 -2.88 -7.67
C ASP A 56 -2.62 -1.76 -8.70
N GLY A 57 -1.72 -1.69 -9.68
CA GLY A 57 -1.75 -0.69 -10.73
C GLY A 57 -1.41 0.75 -10.31
N VAL A 58 -1.19 1.01 -9.02
CA VAL A 58 -0.92 2.35 -8.50
C VAL A 58 0.60 2.57 -8.37
N ASP A 59 1.04 3.72 -8.84
CA ASP A 59 2.37 4.26 -8.60
C ASP A 59 2.27 5.72 -8.11
N ALA A 60 2.25 5.89 -6.80
CA ALA A 60 2.11 7.19 -6.15
C ALA A 60 3.47 7.79 -5.78
N PRO A 61 3.59 9.13 -5.70
CA PRO A 61 4.81 9.80 -5.25
C PRO A 61 5.25 9.29 -3.88
N GLU A 62 6.56 9.17 -3.71
CA GLU A 62 7.13 8.78 -2.42
C GLU A 62 6.92 9.90 -1.39
N LEU A 63 6.82 9.57 -0.10
CA LEU A 63 6.54 10.58 0.93
C LEU A 63 7.57 11.71 1.02
N ASP A 64 8.79 11.41 0.61
CA ASP A 64 9.93 12.33 0.52
C ASP A 64 10.11 12.94 -0.87
N GLN A 65 9.20 12.66 -1.80
CA GLN A 65 9.19 13.25 -3.13
C GLN A 65 8.56 14.64 -3.09
N VAL A 66 9.29 15.59 -3.67
CA VAL A 66 8.85 16.95 -3.93
C VAL A 66 8.35 17.03 -5.36
N CYS A 67 7.25 17.74 -5.56
CA CYS A 67 6.74 18.13 -6.86
C CYS A 67 6.70 19.66 -6.93
N ILE A 68 6.53 20.19 -8.13
CA ILE A 68 6.23 21.60 -8.38
C ILE A 68 4.76 21.70 -8.74
N ASP A 69 4.04 22.72 -8.27
CA ASP A 69 2.65 22.96 -8.64
C ASP A 69 2.50 23.85 -9.91
N ASP A 70 1.28 24.25 -10.21
CA ASP A 70 0.92 25.13 -11.33
C ASP A 70 1.34 26.60 -11.14
N HIS A 71 1.81 26.97 -9.95
CA HIS A 71 2.37 28.30 -9.63
C HIS A 71 3.90 28.30 -9.59
N ALA A 72 4.54 27.17 -9.95
CA ALA A 72 5.97 26.94 -9.86
C ALA A 72 6.51 26.83 -8.42
N ASP A 73 5.64 26.57 -7.44
CA ASP A 73 6.03 26.40 -6.05
C ASP A 73 6.29 24.92 -5.71
N PRO A 74 7.36 24.61 -4.94
CA PRO A 74 7.60 23.25 -4.45
C PRO A 74 6.58 22.85 -3.40
N TRP A 75 6.11 21.61 -3.46
CA TRP A 75 5.20 21.04 -2.47
C TRP A 75 5.48 19.55 -2.25
N THR A 76 5.12 19.08 -1.05
CA THR A 76 5.32 17.68 -0.62
C THR A 76 4.22 16.78 -1.17
N CYS A 77 4.25 16.54 -2.48
CA CYS A 77 3.21 15.78 -3.18
C CYS A 77 3.02 14.34 -2.68
N GLY A 78 4.08 13.70 -2.16
CA GLY A 78 3.95 12.40 -1.52
C GLY A 78 3.10 12.42 -0.25
N ILE A 79 3.27 13.46 0.57
CA ILE A 79 2.48 13.65 1.80
C ILE A 79 1.01 13.90 1.44
N GLU A 80 0.74 14.79 0.47
CA GLU A 80 -0.64 15.04 0.05
C GLU A 80 -1.27 13.77 -0.54
N ALA A 81 -0.55 13.00 -1.36
CA ALA A 81 -1.06 11.75 -1.92
C ALA A 81 -1.47 10.75 -0.81
N ARG A 82 -0.65 10.63 0.25
CA ARG A 82 -0.99 9.80 1.43
C ARG A 82 -2.26 10.31 2.10
N ASP A 83 -2.33 11.62 2.32
CA ASP A 83 -3.46 12.25 3.00
C ASP A 83 -4.75 12.11 2.18
N GLN A 84 -4.66 12.12 0.86
CA GLN A 84 -5.78 11.86 -0.04
C GLN A 84 -6.25 10.42 0.01
N LEU A 85 -5.33 9.44 0.07
CA LEU A 85 -5.71 8.04 0.30
C LEU A 85 -6.40 7.87 1.67
N ALA A 86 -5.88 8.51 2.73
CA ALA A 86 -6.51 8.50 4.04
C ALA A 86 -7.90 9.18 4.04
N LYS A 87 -8.06 10.28 3.31
CA LYS A 87 -9.36 10.98 3.10
C LYS A 87 -10.36 10.09 2.37
N LEU A 88 -9.93 9.35 1.34
CA LEU A 88 -10.79 8.40 0.62
C LEU A 88 -11.30 7.28 1.55
N ILE A 89 -10.44 6.74 2.40
CA ILE A 89 -10.86 5.73 3.39
C ILE A 89 -11.82 6.34 4.40
N ASN A 90 -11.57 7.58 4.85
CA ASN A 90 -12.41 8.32 5.78
C ASN A 90 -12.76 7.54 7.07
N LYS A 91 -11.76 6.84 7.64
CA LYS A 91 -11.90 5.97 8.83
C LYS A 91 -12.90 4.80 8.68
N ARG A 92 -13.33 4.49 7.46
CA ARG A 92 -14.20 3.34 7.17
C ARG A 92 -13.40 2.04 7.11
N SER A 93 -14.09 0.91 7.23
CA SER A 93 -13.50 -0.41 7.00
C SER A 93 -13.00 -0.50 5.56
N VAL A 94 -11.90 -1.23 5.34
CA VAL A 94 -11.34 -1.46 4.00
C VAL A 94 -11.25 -2.96 3.76
N GLY A 95 -11.81 -3.42 2.64
CA GLY A 95 -11.58 -4.76 2.10
C GLY A 95 -10.55 -4.70 0.98
N CYS A 96 -9.60 -5.64 0.96
CA CYS A 96 -8.59 -5.74 -0.09
C CYS A 96 -8.62 -7.14 -0.71
N ASP A 97 -8.92 -7.20 -2.01
CA ASP A 97 -8.87 -8.43 -2.79
C ASP A 97 -7.43 -8.67 -3.27
N ASP A 98 -6.84 -9.77 -2.80
CA ASP A 98 -5.47 -10.15 -3.11
C ASP A 98 -5.31 -10.57 -4.58
N VAL A 99 -4.45 -9.84 -5.30
CA VAL A 99 -4.11 -10.10 -6.71
C VAL A 99 -2.92 -11.07 -6.82
N GLY A 100 -2.11 -11.19 -5.76
CA GLY A 100 -0.95 -12.05 -5.67
C GLY A 100 0.34 -11.30 -5.32
N PRO A 101 1.44 -12.06 -5.12
CA PRO A 101 2.69 -11.52 -4.61
C PRO A 101 3.34 -10.52 -5.57
N GLU A 102 4.07 -9.55 -5.01
CA GLU A 102 4.95 -8.69 -5.79
C GLU A 102 6.17 -9.47 -6.30
N LYS A 103 6.48 -9.34 -7.60
CA LYS A 103 7.61 -10.06 -8.25
C LYS A 103 8.95 -9.86 -7.54
N ASN A 104 9.21 -8.67 -7.03
CA ASN A 104 10.51 -8.29 -6.47
C ASN A 104 10.51 -8.25 -4.93
N PHE A 105 9.34 -8.41 -4.30
CA PHE A 105 9.21 -8.33 -2.85
C PHE A 105 8.06 -9.21 -2.38
N GLY A 106 8.28 -10.53 -2.38
CA GLY A 106 7.24 -11.53 -2.11
C GLY A 106 6.61 -11.50 -0.70
N LYS A 107 7.06 -10.61 0.19
CA LYS A 107 6.38 -10.34 1.47
C LYS A 107 5.14 -9.47 1.31
N ARG A 108 5.07 -8.65 0.25
CA ARG A 108 3.91 -7.81 -0.06
C ARG A 108 3.11 -8.42 -1.21
N HIS A 109 1.80 -8.29 -1.07
CA HIS A 109 0.84 -8.67 -2.08
C HIS A 109 0.29 -7.41 -2.73
N ARG A 110 0.04 -7.47 -4.04
CA ARG A 110 -0.77 -6.45 -4.69
C ARG A 110 -2.23 -6.73 -4.41
N ALA A 111 -3.02 -5.69 -4.20
CA ALA A 111 -4.45 -5.84 -3.97
C ALA A 111 -5.27 -4.72 -4.61
N ILE A 112 -6.54 -5.03 -4.84
CA ILE A 112 -7.58 -4.07 -5.17
C ILE A 112 -8.34 -3.79 -3.88
N CYS A 113 -8.20 -2.59 -3.35
CA CYS A 113 -8.78 -2.23 -2.05
C CYS A 113 -9.98 -1.31 -2.23
N THR A 114 -11.03 -1.52 -1.44
CA THR A 114 -12.28 -0.76 -1.48
C THR A 114 -12.68 -0.38 -0.06
N ALA A 115 -13.00 0.90 0.15
CA ALA A 115 -13.56 1.35 1.43
C ALA A 115 -15.05 1.00 1.49
N GLU A 116 -15.54 0.68 2.70
CA GLU A 116 -16.92 0.28 2.93
C GLU A 116 -17.93 1.29 2.36
N GLY A 117 -18.87 0.79 1.55
CA GLY A 117 -19.89 1.59 0.86
C GLY A 117 -19.46 2.16 -0.49
N ASP A 118 -18.17 2.12 -0.85
CA ASP A 118 -17.72 2.55 -2.17
C ASP A 118 -17.98 1.48 -3.23
N LYS A 119 -18.36 1.92 -4.43
CA LYS A 119 -18.44 1.06 -5.63
C LYS A 119 -17.14 1.03 -6.43
N THR A 120 -16.28 2.02 -6.21
CA THR A 120 -15.02 2.22 -6.93
C THR A 120 -13.85 1.92 -6.01
N SER A 121 -12.87 1.15 -6.47
CA SER A 121 -11.68 0.85 -5.69
C SER A 121 -10.90 2.11 -5.31
N LEU A 122 -10.25 2.10 -4.14
CA LEU A 122 -9.31 3.13 -3.70
C LEU A 122 -8.16 3.32 -4.71
N ASN A 123 -7.74 2.23 -5.36
CA ASN A 123 -6.75 2.25 -6.44
C ASN A 123 -7.16 3.21 -7.57
N GLU A 124 -8.39 3.03 -8.08
CA GLU A 124 -8.94 3.84 -9.15
C GLU A 124 -9.23 5.28 -8.69
N GLN A 125 -9.83 5.45 -7.51
CA GLN A 125 -10.14 6.77 -6.96
C GLN A 125 -8.88 7.63 -6.78
N LEU A 126 -7.81 7.07 -6.22
CA LEU A 126 -6.55 7.80 -6.00
C LEU A 126 -5.89 8.24 -7.31
N VAL A 127 -5.88 7.35 -8.30
CA VAL A 127 -5.35 7.65 -9.65
C VAL A 127 -6.23 8.70 -10.34
N LYS A 128 -7.56 8.60 -10.22
CA LYS A 128 -8.52 9.54 -10.81
C LYS A 128 -8.37 10.96 -10.23
N LEU A 129 -8.09 11.07 -8.94
CA LEU A 129 -7.77 12.35 -8.29
C LEU A 129 -6.40 12.91 -8.72
N GLY A 130 -5.60 12.13 -9.45
CA GLY A 130 -4.28 12.54 -9.92
C GLY A 130 -3.19 12.47 -8.86
N TYR A 131 -3.36 11.68 -7.80
CA TYR A 131 -2.33 11.49 -6.77
C TYR A 131 -1.48 10.23 -6.97
N ALA A 132 -1.66 9.54 -8.10
CA ALA A 132 -0.83 8.45 -8.55
C ALA A 132 -0.91 8.31 -10.08
N ILE A 133 0.10 7.66 -10.66
CA ILE A 133 0.09 7.23 -12.07
C ILE A 133 -0.25 5.74 -12.16
N ALA A 134 -0.77 5.31 -13.31
CA ALA A 134 -0.98 3.88 -13.58
C ALA A 134 0.35 3.19 -13.92
N ARG A 135 0.64 2.06 -13.27
CA ARG A 135 1.88 1.30 -13.51
C ARG A 135 1.65 -0.20 -13.58
N GLU A 136 2.18 -0.83 -14.62
CA GLU A 136 2.13 -2.28 -14.82
C GLU A 136 2.91 -3.05 -13.72
N PRO A 137 2.48 -4.28 -13.38
CA PRO A 137 1.30 -4.98 -13.88
C PRO A 137 -0.02 -4.41 -13.30
N ILE A 138 -1.05 -4.32 -14.14
CA ILE A 138 -2.37 -3.77 -13.78
C ILE A 138 -3.47 -4.83 -13.92
N LYS A 139 -4.21 -5.05 -12.83
CA LYS A 139 -5.50 -5.74 -12.74
C LYS A 139 -6.61 -4.80 -12.30
N ALA A 140 -6.30 -3.79 -11.47
CA ALA A 140 -7.23 -2.73 -11.11
C ALA A 140 -7.66 -1.87 -12.32
N ASN A 141 -8.83 -1.24 -12.24
CA ASN A 141 -9.36 -0.36 -13.29
C ASN A 141 -8.73 1.06 -13.27
N VAL A 142 -7.41 1.15 -13.24
CA VAL A 142 -6.68 2.44 -13.09
C VAL A 142 -6.34 3.11 -14.42
N LYS A 143 -6.34 2.37 -15.54
CA LYS A 143 -5.90 2.92 -16.84
C LYS A 143 -6.80 4.06 -17.34
N PRO A 144 -8.14 3.93 -17.35
CA PRO A 144 -9.01 5.03 -17.75
C PRO A 144 -8.87 6.23 -16.81
N ALA A 145 -8.86 5.97 -15.50
CA ALA A 145 -8.67 6.99 -14.46
C ALA A 145 -7.37 7.78 -14.64
N ALA A 146 -6.26 7.13 -15.01
CA ALA A 146 -4.99 7.81 -15.26
C ALA A 146 -5.05 8.74 -16.48
N GLY A 147 -5.75 8.31 -17.55
CA GLY A 147 -5.99 9.13 -18.72
C GLY A 147 -6.85 10.35 -18.41
N GLU A 148 -7.92 10.16 -17.63
CA GLU A 148 -8.78 11.24 -17.13
C GLU A 148 -8.00 12.24 -16.28
N ALA A 149 -7.27 11.77 -15.27
CA ALA A 149 -6.50 12.62 -14.37
C ALA A 149 -5.43 13.44 -15.11
N LYS A 150 -4.74 12.82 -16.07
CA LYS A 150 -3.75 13.52 -16.90
C LYS A 150 -4.42 14.59 -17.78
N SER A 151 -5.53 14.26 -18.43
CA SER A 151 -6.24 15.17 -19.35
C SER A 151 -6.88 16.35 -18.60
N ALA A 152 -7.33 16.12 -17.37
CA ALA A 152 -7.89 17.14 -16.50
C ALA A 152 -6.84 17.93 -15.71
N SER A 153 -5.54 17.62 -15.88
CA SER A 153 -4.46 18.19 -15.05
C SER A 153 -4.76 18.06 -13.55
N ALA A 154 -5.26 16.91 -13.10
CA ALA A 154 -5.64 16.69 -11.71
C ALA A 154 -4.43 16.34 -10.82
N GLY A 155 -4.47 16.75 -9.54
CA GLY A 155 -3.47 16.37 -8.55
C GLY A 155 -2.05 16.76 -8.99
N ILE A 156 -1.13 15.79 -9.06
CA ILE A 156 0.26 16.01 -9.50
C ILE A 156 0.37 16.41 -10.98
N TRP A 157 -0.65 16.12 -11.81
CA TRP A 157 -0.63 16.42 -13.23
C TRP A 157 -0.76 17.92 -13.56
N LYS A 158 -1.28 18.75 -12.64
CA LYS A 158 -1.30 20.22 -12.81
C LYS A 158 0.10 20.83 -12.84
N GLY A 159 1.02 20.19 -12.13
CA GLY A 159 2.33 20.71 -11.86
C GLY A 159 3.41 20.08 -12.72
N CYS A 160 4.61 19.97 -12.15
CA CYS A 160 5.72 19.24 -12.75
C CYS A 160 6.33 18.27 -11.73
N PHE A 161 6.57 17.03 -12.15
CA PHE A 161 7.09 15.98 -11.29
C PHE A 161 7.93 14.98 -12.08
N VAL A 162 8.79 14.24 -11.38
CA VAL A 162 9.42 13.04 -11.94
C VAL A 162 8.53 11.83 -11.66
N ALA A 163 8.47 10.86 -12.58
CA ALA A 163 7.74 9.62 -12.35
C ALA A 163 8.15 8.96 -11.02
N PRO A 164 7.21 8.54 -10.14
CA PRO A 164 7.58 8.05 -8.81
C PRO A 164 8.54 6.86 -8.83
N GLN A 165 8.43 5.95 -9.81
CA GLN A 165 9.40 4.87 -9.99
C GLN A 165 10.82 5.36 -10.32
N GLU A 166 10.97 6.41 -11.12
CA GLU A 166 12.27 7.00 -11.42
C GLU A 166 12.85 7.69 -10.17
N PHE A 167 12.02 8.41 -9.42
CA PHE A 167 12.39 8.96 -8.11
C PHE A 167 12.87 7.86 -7.16
N ARG A 168 12.13 6.74 -7.06
CA ARG A 168 12.51 5.61 -6.19
C ARG A 168 13.89 5.07 -6.46
N THR A 169 14.25 4.97 -7.72
CA THR A 169 15.54 4.43 -8.17
C THR A 169 16.67 5.45 -8.15
N GLY A 170 16.39 6.70 -7.76
CA GLY A 170 17.37 7.79 -7.72
C GLY A 170 17.71 8.35 -9.10
N LYS A 171 16.87 8.11 -10.10
CA LYS A 171 17.09 8.57 -11.47
C LYS A 171 16.70 10.05 -11.59
N LYS A 172 17.68 10.93 -11.44
CA LYS A 172 17.48 12.40 -11.44
C LYS A 172 17.33 13.01 -12.83
N ASP A 173 17.71 12.28 -13.89
CA ASP A 173 17.60 12.66 -15.31
C ASP A 173 16.35 12.05 -15.98
N GLY A 174 15.42 11.52 -15.17
CA GLY A 174 14.14 10.98 -15.62
C GLY A 174 13.29 11.98 -16.40
N THR A 175 12.30 11.44 -17.14
CA THR A 175 11.36 12.27 -17.89
C THR A 175 10.47 13.02 -16.91
N LEU A 176 10.42 14.34 -17.07
CA LEU A 176 9.51 15.19 -16.30
C LEU A 176 8.09 15.09 -16.88
N LEU A 177 7.11 14.99 -15.99
CA LEU A 177 5.70 14.76 -16.29
C LEU A 177 4.84 15.86 -15.66
N GLY A 178 3.71 16.18 -16.31
CA GLY A 178 2.75 17.19 -15.84
C GLY A 178 2.73 18.44 -16.71
N ALA A 179 1.68 19.24 -16.55
CA ALA A 179 1.39 20.38 -17.42
C ALA A 179 2.37 21.56 -17.21
N ALA A 180 2.94 21.71 -16.01
CA ALA A 180 3.86 22.81 -15.70
C ALA A 180 5.33 22.50 -16.03
N CYS A 181 5.65 21.33 -16.61
CA CYS A 181 7.02 20.99 -16.98
C CYS A 181 7.50 21.78 -18.20
N ARG A 182 8.34 22.78 -17.95
CA ARG A 182 8.94 23.65 -18.97
C ARG A 182 10.30 23.13 -19.43
N PRO A 183 10.46 22.71 -20.69
CA PRO A 183 11.75 22.20 -21.19
C PRO A 183 12.88 23.23 -21.14
N ASP A 184 12.55 24.52 -21.29
CA ASP A 184 13.50 25.64 -21.22
C ASP A 184 14.00 25.95 -19.81
N ARG A 185 13.42 25.31 -18.78
CA ARG A 185 13.75 25.49 -17.36
C ARG A 185 14.07 24.16 -16.67
N ASP A 186 14.45 23.13 -17.44
CA ASP A 186 14.68 21.77 -16.92
C ASP A 186 15.69 21.73 -15.77
N LYS A 187 16.80 22.48 -15.88
CA LYS A 187 17.84 22.54 -14.84
C LYS A 187 17.30 23.10 -13.52
N GLU A 188 16.55 24.21 -13.59
CA GLU A 188 15.96 24.83 -12.42
C GLU A 188 14.88 23.94 -11.79
N ILE A 189 14.02 23.35 -12.61
CA ILE A 189 12.99 22.41 -12.16
C ILE A 189 13.64 21.22 -11.43
N ARG A 190 14.69 20.61 -11.99
CA ARG A 190 15.39 19.51 -11.33
C ARG A 190 16.06 19.92 -10.03
N GLY A 191 16.58 21.15 -9.95
CA GLY A 191 17.12 21.69 -8.69
C GLY A 191 16.07 21.74 -7.57
N VAL A 192 14.82 22.01 -7.92
CA VAL A 192 13.69 22.02 -6.98
C VAL A 192 13.18 20.61 -6.67
N LEU A 193 13.03 19.74 -7.68
CA LEU A 193 12.54 18.37 -7.50
C LEU A 193 13.53 17.46 -6.74
N PHE A 194 14.83 17.77 -6.80
CA PHE A 194 15.89 16.99 -6.17
C PHE A 194 16.80 17.88 -5.31
N PRO A 195 16.29 18.46 -4.21
CA PRO A 195 17.10 19.32 -3.35
C PRO A 195 18.27 18.54 -2.76
N GLU A 196 19.40 19.23 -2.51
CA GLU A 196 20.57 18.58 -1.90
C GLU A 196 20.29 18.09 -0.48
N ASP A 197 19.48 18.85 0.26
CA ASP A 197 19.10 18.56 1.63
C ASP A 197 17.61 18.18 1.69
N LEU A 198 17.36 16.87 1.83
CA LEU A 198 16.00 16.33 1.94
C LEU A 198 15.44 16.53 3.36
N THR A 199 14.33 17.24 3.44
CA THR A 199 13.58 17.40 4.70
C THR A 199 12.95 16.07 5.12
N MET A 200 13.12 15.69 6.38
CA MET A 200 12.52 14.47 6.94
C MET A 200 11.00 14.63 7.06
N PRO A 201 10.19 13.78 6.40
CA PRO A 201 8.74 13.81 6.59
C PRO A 201 8.36 13.41 8.03
N PRO A 202 7.21 13.92 8.56
CA PRO A 202 6.76 13.56 9.90
C PRO A 202 6.67 12.05 10.09
N SER A 203 7.18 11.55 11.23
CA SER A 203 7.22 10.12 11.59
C SER A 203 8.03 9.19 10.66
N CYS A 204 8.79 9.71 9.70
CA CYS A 204 9.54 8.92 8.70
C CYS A 204 11.05 8.96 8.95
N ALA A 205 11.46 8.46 10.11
CA ALA A 205 12.83 8.65 10.59
C ALA A 205 13.85 7.61 10.10
N ILE A 206 13.54 6.78 9.09
CA ILE A 206 14.51 5.82 8.54
C ILE A 206 15.25 6.47 7.37
N LYS A 207 16.58 6.57 7.47
CA LYS A 207 17.41 7.20 6.44
C LYS A 207 17.76 6.17 5.36
N GLY A 208 17.51 6.48 4.10
CA GLY A 208 18.00 5.72 2.95
C GLY A 208 19.19 6.39 2.30
N LYS A 209 20.20 5.60 1.92
CA LYS A 209 21.33 6.04 1.11
C LYS A 209 21.47 5.15 -0.12
N LEU A 210 21.44 5.73 -1.30
CA LEU A 210 21.75 5.03 -2.54
C LEU A 210 23.21 4.61 -2.50
N ALA A 211 23.48 3.36 -2.85
CA ALA A 211 24.82 2.79 -2.70
C ALA A 211 25.13 1.86 -3.85
N VAL A 212 26.12 2.22 -4.68
CA VAL A 212 26.56 1.40 -5.82
C VAL A 212 26.90 -0.02 -5.38
N ARG A 213 27.59 -0.18 -4.24
CA ARG A 213 27.92 -1.48 -3.66
C ARG A 213 26.70 -2.33 -3.27
N ALA A 214 25.54 -1.72 -3.01
CA ALA A 214 24.32 -2.48 -2.68
C ALA A 214 23.79 -3.23 -3.92
N ARG A 215 24.09 -2.72 -5.13
CA ARG A 215 23.63 -3.31 -6.40
C ARG A 215 24.16 -4.72 -6.63
N VAL A 216 25.36 -5.01 -6.09
CA VAL A 216 25.95 -6.37 -6.09
C VAL A 216 25.04 -7.39 -5.43
N THR A 217 24.22 -6.97 -4.46
CA THR A 217 23.26 -7.82 -3.74
C THR A 217 21.82 -7.67 -4.24
N GLY A 218 21.63 -7.11 -5.44
CA GLY A 218 20.30 -6.84 -6.00
C GLY A 218 19.54 -5.68 -5.34
N ASN A 219 20.18 -4.89 -4.47
CA ASN A 219 19.59 -3.75 -3.79
C ASN A 219 20.06 -2.43 -4.41
N ILE A 220 19.25 -1.37 -4.37
CA ILE A 220 19.66 -0.05 -4.88
C ILE A 220 20.35 0.81 -3.81
N GLY A 221 20.13 0.48 -2.54
CA GLY A 221 20.65 1.28 -1.43
C GLY A 221 20.66 0.56 -0.09
N ILE A 222 21.02 1.33 0.94
CA ILE A 222 21.12 0.88 2.32
C ILE A 222 20.24 1.79 3.18
N TYR A 223 19.40 1.22 4.04
CA TYR A 223 18.65 1.99 5.02
C TYR A 223 19.25 1.87 6.43
N HIS A 224 19.06 2.93 7.22
CA HIS A 224 19.61 3.11 8.54
C HIS A 224 18.50 3.45 9.53
N LEU A 225 18.41 2.68 10.62
CA LEU A 225 17.47 2.91 11.72
C LEU A 225 18.09 3.81 12.79
N ARG A 226 17.27 4.62 13.49
CA ARG A 226 17.74 5.55 14.54
C ARG A 226 18.64 4.90 15.60
N GLY A 227 18.36 3.65 15.98
CA GLY A 227 19.13 2.91 16.98
C GLY A 227 20.47 2.35 16.50
N CYS A 228 20.85 2.56 15.24
CA CYS A 228 22.03 1.92 14.65
C CYS A 228 23.22 2.87 14.55
N PRO A 229 24.47 2.39 14.77
CA PRO A 229 25.67 3.25 14.76
C PRO A 229 25.86 4.04 13.47
N SER A 230 25.42 3.51 12.33
CA SER A 230 25.49 4.21 11.04
C SER A 230 24.55 5.41 10.93
N TYR A 231 23.49 5.49 11.73
CA TYR A 231 22.44 6.49 11.57
C TYR A 231 22.91 7.94 11.76
N PRO A 232 23.66 8.30 12.83
CA PRO A 232 24.22 9.65 12.96
C PRO A 232 25.24 9.96 11.85
N ALA A 233 25.99 8.96 11.39
CA ALA A 233 26.99 9.13 10.33
C ALA A 233 26.38 9.41 8.93
N THR A 234 25.14 8.95 8.67
CA THR A 234 24.42 9.27 7.44
C THR A 234 23.80 10.68 7.54
N THR A 235 24.59 11.72 7.29
CA THR A 235 24.16 13.13 7.41
C THR A 235 23.33 13.59 6.21
N LYS A 236 23.65 13.11 5.00
CA LYS A 236 22.95 13.42 3.75
C LYS A 236 22.23 12.16 3.21
N PRO A 237 21.03 11.82 3.71
CA PRO A 237 20.24 10.73 3.14
C PRO A 237 19.78 11.10 1.73
N ASP A 238 19.61 10.09 0.86
CA ASP A 238 19.01 10.26 -0.47
C ASP A 238 17.50 9.94 -0.44
N ARG A 239 17.01 9.33 0.65
CA ARG A 239 15.62 8.93 0.85
C ARG A 239 15.23 8.95 2.33
N TRP A 240 13.95 9.10 2.63
CA TRP A 240 13.33 8.87 3.94
C TRP A 240 12.24 7.80 3.86
N PHE A 241 12.20 6.91 4.85
CA PHE A 241 11.17 5.86 4.96
C PHE A 241 10.49 5.90 6.33
N CYS A 242 9.23 5.46 6.37
CA CYS A 242 8.43 5.41 7.60
C CYS A 242 8.34 3.99 8.20
N SER A 243 8.72 2.96 7.42
CA SER A 243 8.84 1.58 7.90
C SER A 243 10.01 0.86 7.23
N GLU A 244 10.52 -0.21 7.87
CA GLU A 244 11.52 -1.08 7.24
C GLU A 244 10.96 -1.78 6.01
N ASP A 245 9.68 -2.14 6.03
CA ASP A 245 9.02 -2.79 4.90
C ASP A 245 8.96 -1.88 3.67
N ASP A 246 8.73 -0.56 3.85
CA ASP A 246 8.74 0.41 2.73
C ASP A 246 10.14 0.57 2.15
N ALA A 247 11.15 0.62 3.02
CA ALA A 247 12.55 0.69 2.61
C ALA A 247 12.93 -0.56 1.79
N GLN A 248 12.56 -1.75 2.28
CA GLN A 248 12.82 -3.03 1.61
C GLN A 248 12.07 -3.16 0.29
N ALA A 249 10.78 -2.79 0.25
CA ALA A 249 9.98 -2.78 -0.98
C ALA A 249 10.54 -1.80 -2.02
N SER A 250 11.21 -0.73 -1.57
CA SER A 250 11.93 0.23 -2.43
C SER A 250 13.32 -0.27 -2.85
N GLY A 251 13.71 -1.50 -2.52
CA GLY A 251 14.99 -2.10 -2.89
C GLY A 251 16.16 -1.69 -1.99
N PHE A 252 15.90 -1.21 -0.77
CA PHE A 252 16.94 -0.92 0.20
C PHE A 252 17.09 -2.07 1.18
N ARG A 253 18.33 -2.45 1.46
CA ARG A 253 18.63 -3.41 2.53
C ARG A 253 19.06 -2.71 3.81
N ARG A 254 18.90 -3.39 4.94
CA ARG A 254 19.39 -2.91 6.23
C ARG A 254 20.92 -2.74 6.20
N ALA A 255 21.42 -1.72 6.89
CA ALA A 255 22.85 -1.58 7.14
C ALA A 255 23.41 -2.76 7.94
N TYR A 256 24.55 -3.33 7.53
CA TYR A 256 25.10 -4.52 8.20
C TYR A 256 25.57 -4.28 9.63
N ASN A 257 25.98 -3.06 9.94
CA ASN A 257 26.35 -2.64 11.29
C ASN A 257 25.11 -2.32 12.17
N CYS A 258 23.90 -2.47 11.64
CA CYS A 258 22.65 -2.28 12.34
C CYS A 258 22.15 -3.63 12.88
N ARG A 259 22.84 -4.19 13.87
CA ARG A 259 22.44 -5.46 14.50
C ARG A 259 21.16 -5.24 15.31
N ARG A 260 20.27 -6.25 15.34
CA ARG A 260 19.16 -6.27 16.30
C ARG A 260 19.76 -6.23 17.72
N PRO A 261 19.20 -5.48 18.68
CA PRO A 261 19.51 -5.69 20.08
C PRO A 261 19.32 -7.18 20.37
N LYS A 262 20.30 -7.80 21.03
CA LYS A 262 20.15 -9.16 21.55
C LYS A 262 19.09 -9.16 22.65
#